data_AF-G9BYX1-F1
#
_entry.id   AF-G9BYX1-F1
#
_cell.length_a   1.000
_cell.length_b   1.000
_cell.length_c   1.000
_cell.angle_alpha   90.00
_cell.angle_beta   90.00
_cell.angle_gamma   90.00
#
_symmetry.space_group_name_H-M   'P 1'
#
loop_
_entity.id
_entity.type
_entity.pdbx_description
1 polymer ?
#
loop_
_entity_poly.entity_id
_entity_poly.type
_entity_poly.pdbx_seq_one_letter_code
_entity_poly.pdbx_strand_id
1 'polypeptide(L)'
;SRKIFSAHFGQLAVIFLWLSGMHFHGAYFSNYLAWLNNPTSIKPSAQVVWPIVGQEILNADVGGNFQGVQITSGWFQLWRAEGITSEIQLYWTAIGALVMSGLMLFAGWFHYHKAAPKLEWFQNAESMMNHHLAGLLGLGCLSWSGHQIHISLPINKLLDAGVAPQEIPLPHEFIVNRELIAQLYPSFSKGLVPFFSGNWGEYSDFLTFKGGVNPVTGGLWLTDTAHHHLALAVLFIFAGHMYRTNWGIGHSMKEILEAHKGPFTGEGHAGLYEILTTSWHAQLAINLALFGSLSIIVAHHMYAMPPYPYIATDYATQLSLFTHHVWIGGFCIVGGAAHGAIFMVRDYNPAKNYNNLLDRVIRHRDSIISHLNWVSIFLGFHSFGLYIHNDTMRALGRSQDMFSDSAIQLQPIFAQWVQNLNLSAPGTTAPNALTTASYVFGGDVVSVGSKIAIMPIKLG
;
A
#
# COMPACT_ATOMS: atom_id res chain seq x y z
N SER A 1 -21.28 18.98 -1.24
CA SER A 1 -21.04 18.20 -2.47
C SER A 1 -20.24 18.97 -3.53
N ARG A 2 -20.78 19.98 -4.24
CA ARG A 2 -20.07 20.66 -5.35
C ARG A 2 -18.70 21.25 -4.97
N LYS A 3 -18.63 22.01 -3.87
CA LYS A 3 -17.36 22.57 -3.36
C LYS A 3 -16.35 21.48 -3.01
N ILE A 4 -16.83 20.41 -2.34
CA ILE A 4 -16.00 19.26 -1.95
C ILE A 4 -15.42 18.58 -3.19
N PHE A 5 -16.24 18.30 -4.21
CA PHE A 5 -15.82 17.68 -5.45
C PHE A 5 -14.76 18.49 -6.22
N SER A 6 -14.97 19.82 -6.31
CA SER A 6 -13.98 20.73 -6.89
C SER A 6 -12.68 20.77 -6.08
N ALA A 7 -12.78 20.79 -4.74
CA ALA A 7 -11.60 20.75 -3.87
C ALA A 7 -10.82 19.44 -3.98
N HIS A 8 -11.48 18.30 -4.22
CA HIS A 8 -10.80 17.02 -4.47
C HIS A 8 -9.91 17.09 -5.71
N PHE A 9 -10.38 17.71 -6.80
CA PHE A 9 -9.54 17.97 -7.98
C PHE A 9 -8.37 18.89 -7.66
N GLY A 10 -8.59 19.93 -6.84
CA GLY A 10 -7.50 20.79 -6.36
C GLY A 10 -6.43 20.01 -5.59
N GLN A 11 -6.84 19.10 -4.69
CA GLN A 11 -5.91 18.24 -3.96
C GLN A 11 -5.16 17.27 -4.90
N LEU A 12 -5.84 16.67 -5.88
CA LEU A 12 -5.20 15.81 -6.88
C LEU A 12 -4.17 16.58 -7.71
N ALA A 13 -4.45 17.84 -8.06
CA ALA A 13 -3.48 18.67 -8.76
C ALA A 13 -2.20 18.91 -7.95
N VAL A 14 -2.33 19.15 -6.64
CA VAL A 14 -1.18 19.30 -5.72
C VAL A 14 -0.39 17.99 -5.64
N ILE A 15 -1.06 16.85 -5.55
CA ILE A 15 -0.40 15.53 -5.56
C ILE A 15 0.37 15.31 -6.87
N PHE A 16 -0.24 15.58 -8.03
CA PHE A 16 0.44 15.45 -9.32
C PHE A 16 1.61 16.42 -9.50
N LEU A 17 1.50 17.64 -8.95
CA LEU A 17 2.61 18.59 -8.95
C LEU A 17 3.76 18.10 -8.08
N TRP A 18 3.47 17.55 -6.90
CA TRP A 18 4.47 16.92 -6.05
C TRP A 18 5.13 15.71 -6.75
N LEU A 19 4.35 14.83 -7.37
CA LEU A 19 4.85 13.70 -8.16
C LEU A 19 5.75 14.17 -9.31
N SER A 20 5.35 15.21 -10.04
CA SER A 20 6.16 15.83 -11.09
C SER A 20 7.49 16.32 -10.53
N GLY A 21 7.48 17.01 -9.39
CA GLY A 21 8.69 17.45 -8.69
C GLY A 21 9.62 16.28 -8.34
N MET A 22 9.10 15.17 -7.80
CA MET A 22 9.92 14.01 -7.45
C MET A 22 10.64 13.42 -8.68
N HIS A 23 9.94 13.25 -9.80
CA HIS A 23 10.52 12.75 -11.05
C HIS A 23 11.49 13.75 -11.68
N PHE A 24 11.19 15.05 -11.64
CA PHE A 24 12.05 16.09 -12.17
C PHE A 24 13.38 16.19 -11.41
N HIS A 25 13.31 16.11 -10.07
CA HIS A 25 14.51 16.03 -9.22
C HIS A 25 15.33 14.77 -9.51
N GLY A 26 14.66 13.63 -9.71
CA GLY A 26 15.29 12.40 -10.20
C GLY A 26 16.00 12.57 -11.54
N ALA A 27 15.42 13.32 -12.48
CA ALA A 27 15.97 13.50 -13.81
C ALA A 27 17.21 14.43 -13.85
N TYR A 28 17.22 15.51 -13.06
CA TYR A 28 18.23 16.57 -13.19
C TYR A 28 19.22 16.72 -12.02
N PHE A 29 18.84 16.28 -10.83
CA PHE A 29 19.59 16.57 -9.58
C PHE A 29 19.88 15.31 -8.79
N SER A 30 20.05 14.17 -9.47
CA SER A 30 20.18 12.88 -8.83
C SER A 30 21.36 12.07 -9.36
N ASN A 31 21.71 11.01 -8.63
CA ASN A 31 22.67 10.00 -9.06
C ASN A 31 21.97 8.70 -9.53
N TYR A 32 20.74 8.78 -10.06
CA TYR A 32 19.92 7.60 -10.39
C TYR A 32 20.62 6.61 -11.31
N LEU A 33 21.24 7.07 -12.40
CA LEU A 33 21.96 6.19 -13.34
C LEU A 33 23.17 5.51 -12.70
N ALA A 34 23.93 6.25 -11.89
CA ALA A 34 25.07 5.69 -11.17
C ALA A 34 24.58 4.64 -10.15
N TRP A 35 23.51 4.94 -9.41
CA TRP A 35 22.89 3.99 -8.49
C TRP A 35 22.36 2.75 -9.21
N LEU A 36 21.75 2.90 -10.40
CA LEU A 36 21.21 1.77 -11.15
C LEU A 36 22.31 0.76 -11.56
N ASN A 37 23.52 1.26 -11.84
CA ASN A 37 24.71 0.45 -12.12
C ASN A 37 25.28 -0.25 -10.88
N ASN A 38 25.14 0.33 -9.69
CA ASN A 38 25.66 -0.24 -8.44
C ASN A 38 24.74 0.03 -7.24
N PRO A 39 23.56 -0.63 -7.19
CA PRO A 39 22.50 -0.30 -6.24
C PRO A 39 22.83 -0.72 -4.80
N THR A 40 23.83 -1.59 -4.61
CA THR A 40 24.24 -2.09 -3.29
C THR A 40 25.18 -1.12 -2.55
N SER A 41 26.01 -0.40 -3.31
CA SER A 41 27.07 0.43 -2.74
C SER A 41 26.76 1.92 -2.78
N ILE A 42 26.17 2.41 -3.88
CA ILE A 42 25.83 3.83 -4.05
C ILE A 42 24.56 4.16 -3.26
N LYS A 43 24.51 5.33 -2.61
CA LYS A 43 23.34 5.77 -1.86
C LYS A 43 22.42 6.61 -2.76
N PRO A 44 21.09 6.40 -2.72
CA PRO A 44 20.15 7.26 -3.44
C PRO A 44 20.26 8.72 -3.01
N SER A 45 20.39 9.63 -3.96
CA SER A 45 20.39 11.08 -3.73
C SER A 45 19.70 11.79 -4.88
N ALA A 46 18.79 12.73 -4.57
CA ALA A 46 18.05 13.51 -5.56
C ALA A 46 17.86 14.99 -5.16
N GLN A 47 18.67 15.46 -4.21
CA GLN A 47 18.65 16.84 -3.74
C GLN A 47 20.07 17.36 -3.59
N VAL A 48 20.32 18.54 -4.17
CA VAL A 48 21.60 19.24 -4.11
C VAL A 48 21.37 20.62 -3.51
N VAL A 49 22.18 20.98 -2.53
CA VAL A 49 22.10 22.24 -1.80
C VAL A 49 23.02 23.28 -2.47
N TRP A 50 22.53 24.50 -2.66
CA TRP A 50 23.34 25.59 -3.22
C TRP A 50 24.42 26.09 -2.24
N PRO A 51 25.64 26.40 -2.71
CA PRO A 51 26.77 26.83 -1.89
C PRO A 51 26.70 28.34 -1.59
N ILE A 52 25.85 28.72 -0.62
CA ILE A 52 25.64 30.15 -0.29
C ILE A 52 26.33 30.53 1.02
N VAL A 53 26.14 29.73 2.07
CA VAL A 53 26.52 30.08 3.46
C VAL A 53 27.31 28.98 4.18
N GLY A 54 27.95 28.07 3.45
CA GLY A 54 28.58 26.88 4.02
C GLY A 54 27.64 25.67 4.13
N GLN A 55 26.37 25.83 3.72
CA GLN A 55 25.36 24.78 3.74
C GLN A 55 25.61 23.67 2.70
N GLU A 56 26.53 23.87 1.76
CA GLU A 56 27.01 22.83 0.85
C GLU A 56 27.72 21.68 1.58
N ILE A 57 28.05 21.83 2.87
CA ILE A 57 28.46 20.73 3.75
C ILE A 57 27.42 19.60 3.79
N LEU A 58 26.15 19.90 3.49
CA LEU A 58 25.06 18.91 3.39
C LEU A 58 25.15 18.05 2.12
N ASN A 59 25.90 18.48 1.10
CA ASN A 59 26.15 17.69 -0.10
C ASN A 59 27.25 16.66 0.19
N ALA A 60 26.87 15.60 0.90
CA ALA A 60 27.79 14.51 1.24
C ALA A 60 28.13 13.68 -0.01
N ASP A 61 29.31 13.07 -0.01
CA ASP A 61 29.65 12.05 -1.01
C ASP A 61 28.80 10.80 -0.80
N VAL A 62 27.91 10.55 -1.76
CA VAL A 62 26.96 9.42 -1.77
C VAL A 62 27.39 8.31 -2.74
N GLY A 63 28.58 8.45 -3.34
CA GLY A 63 29.10 7.57 -4.38
C GLY A 63 28.57 7.91 -5.78
N GLY A 64 29.18 7.29 -6.80
CA GLY A 64 28.83 7.54 -8.21
C GLY A 64 29.31 8.90 -8.72
N ASN A 65 30.39 9.44 -8.15
CA ASN A 65 30.91 10.79 -8.42
C ASN A 65 29.85 11.89 -8.23
N PHE A 66 28.95 11.70 -7.26
CA PHE A 66 27.86 12.63 -6.97
C PHE A 66 27.91 13.06 -5.50
N GLN A 67 27.65 14.34 -5.26
CA GLN A 67 27.54 14.92 -3.93
C GLN A 67 26.15 15.53 -3.75
N GLY A 68 25.47 15.16 -2.67
CA GLY A 68 24.11 15.62 -2.41
C GLY A 68 23.56 15.06 -1.11
N VAL A 69 22.27 15.32 -0.89
CA VAL A 69 21.55 14.83 0.28
C VAL A 69 21.02 13.44 -0.02
N GLN A 70 21.42 12.45 0.78
CA GLN A 70 20.87 11.11 0.71
C GLN A 70 19.36 11.14 0.98
N ILE A 71 18.57 10.58 0.06
CA ILE A 71 17.11 10.45 0.20
C ILE A 71 16.74 9.09 0.79
N THR A 72 15.62 9.04 1.51
CA THR A 72 15.11 7.81 2.16
C THR A 72 13.65 7.51 1.77
N SER A 73 13.20 8.08 0.65
CA SER A 73 11.83 7.97 0.14
C SER A 73 11.59 6.73 -0.72
N GLY A 74 12.64 6.01 -1.14
CA GLY A 74 12.51 4.79 -1.93
C GLY A 74 12.22 4.98 -3.42
N TRP A 75 12.29 6.21 -3.95
CA TRP A 75 11.99 6.50 -5.36
C TRP A 75 12.88 5.74 -6.35
N PHE A 76 14.17 5.56 -6.03
CA PHE A 76 15.11 4.87 -6.93
C PHE A 76 14.73 3.39 -7.10
N GLN A 77 14.37 2.72 -6.00
CA GLN A 77 13.93 1.34 -6.01
C GLN A 77 12.59 1.17 -6.74
N LEU A 78 11.68 2.13 -6.58
CA LEU A 78 10.42 2.19 -7.34
C LEU A 78 10.69 2.33 -8.84
N TRP A 79 11.46 3.33 -9.27
CA TRP A 79 11.76 3.57 -10.68
C TRP A 79 12.47 2.39 -11.35
N ARG A 80 13.39 1.72 -10.64
CA ARG A 80 13.98 0.46 -11.13
C ARG A 80 12.91 -0.62 -11.32
N ALA A 81 12.03 -0.81 -10.33
CA ALA A 81 10.93 -1.76 -10.44
C ALA A 81 9.98 -1.42 -11.62
N GLU A 82 9.85 -0.16 -12.00
CA GLU A 82 9.06 0.28 -13.15
C GLU A 82 9.72 0.02 -14.50
N GLY A 83 11.02 -0.28 -14.52
CA GLY A 83 11.81 -0.46 -15.74
C GLY A 83 12.37 0.86 -16.29
N ILE A 84 12.50 1.90 -15.46
CA ILE A 84 13.13 3.17 -15.86
C ILE A 84 14.65 3.00 -15.85
N THR A 85 15.28 3.18 -17.00
CA THR A 85 16.73 3.01 -17.20
C THR A 85 17.45 4.30 -17.57
N SER A 86 16.73 5.42 -17.74
CA SER A 86 17.31 6.70 -18.17
C SER A 86 16.63 7.92 -17.56
N GLU A 87 17.40 8.99 -17.39
CA GLU A 87 16.90 10.28 -16.87
C GLU A 87 15.87 10.93 -17.80
N ILE A 88 15.95 10.67 -19.11
CA ILE A 88 14.98 11.19 -20.08
C ILE A 88 13.58 10.63 -19.86
N GLN A 89 13.46 9.38 -19.39
CA GLN A 89 12.16 8.78 -19.03
C GLN A 89 11.58 9.46 -17.78
N LEU A 90 12.41 9.75 -16.77
CA LEU A 90 12.00 10.52 -15.59
C LEU A 90 11.53 11.92 -15.97
N TYR A 91 12.25 12.58 -16.88
CA TYR A 91 11.86 13.90 -17.39
C TYR A 91 10.47 13.89 -18.04
N TRP A 92 10.23 12.97 -18.98
CA TRP A 92 8.91 12.90 -19.65
C TRP A 92 7.80 12.50 -18.70
N THR A 93 8.08 11.65 -17.70
CA THR A 93 7.14 11.33 -16.63
C THR A 93 6.81 12.57 -15.79
N ALA A 94 7.81 13.39 -15.46
CA ALA A 94 7.61 14.64 -14.73
C ALA A 94 6.73 15.64 -15.51
N ILE A 95 6.94 15.77 -16.82
CA ILE A 95 6.12 16.63 -17.68
C ILE A 95 4.70 16.08 -17.80
N GLY A 96 4.54 14.76 -17.96
CA GLY A 96 3.23 14.12 -17.99
C GLY A 96 2.43 14.37 -16.69
N ALA A 97 3.08 14.19 -15.53
CA ALA A 97 2.48 14.48 -14.23
C ALA A 97 2.11 15.97 -14.08
N LEU A 98 2.94 16.90 -14.59
CA LEU A 98 2.64 18.33 -14.57
C LEU A 98 1.42 18.68 -15.44
N VAL A 99 1.32 18.09 -16.64
CA VAL A 99 0.13 18.26 -17.50
C VAL A 99 -1.12 17.72 -16.80
N MET A 100 -1.02 16.55 -16.15
CA MET A 100 -2.12 15.99 -15.35
C MET A 100 -2.52 16.91 -14.20
N SER A 101 -1.56 17.55 -13.53
CA SER A 101 -1.84 18.57 -12.51
C SER A 101 -2.68 19.73 -13.08
N GLY A 102 -2.29 20.26 -14.25
CA GLY A 102 -3.07 21.28 -14.97
C GLY A 102 -4.47 20.82 -15.36
N LEU A 103 -4.61 19.58 -15.84
CA LEU A 103 -5.91 18.99 -16.17
C LEU A 103 -6.81 18.82 -14.94
N MET A 104 -6.25 18.43 -13.78
CA MET A 104 -7.00 18.34 -12.53
C MET A 104 -7.50 19.73 -12.08
N LEU A 105 -6.67 20.77 -12.15
CA LEU A 105 -7.10 22.14 -11.86
C LEU A 105 -8.24 22.57 -12.79
N PHE A 106 -8.11 22.29 -14.08
CA PHE A 106 -9.16 22.60 -15.06
C PHE A 106 -10.46 21.85 -14.76
N ALA A 107 -10.40 20.54 -14.49
CA ALA A 107 -11.57 19.74 -14.15
C ALA A 107 -12.26 20.25 -12.88
N GLY A 108 -11.48 20.64 -11.86
CA GLY A 108 -11.98 21.23 -10.62
C GLY A 108 -12.71 22.56 -10.86
N TRP A 109 -12.16 23.44 -11.70
CA TRP A 109 -12.83 24.68 -12.12
C TRP A 109 -14.09 24.39 -12.95
N PHE A 110 -13.99 23.50 -13.94
CA PHE A 110 -15.06 23.20 -14.88
C PHE A 110 -16.28 22.61 -14.16
N HIS A 111 -16.08 21.61 -13.30
CA HIS A 111 -17.15 20.97 -12.54
C HIS A 111 -17.67 21.81 -11.36
N TYR A 112 -17.13 23.01 -11.14
CA TYR A 112 -17.69 23.97 -10.18
C TYR A 112 -18.40 25.15 -10.86
N HIS A 113 -17.75 25.76 -11.86
CA HIS A 113 -18.20 27.00 -12.49
C HIS A 113 -18.98 26.82 -13.80
N LYS A 114 -18.79 25.71 -14.51
CA LYS A 114 -19.40 25.48 -15.84
C LYS A 114 -20.42 24.34 -15.83
N ALA A 115 -20.03 23.17 -15.35
CA ALA A 115 -20.84 21.96 -15.37
C ALA A 115 -20.95 21.34 -13.98
N ALA A 116 -21.59 22.07 -13.06
CA ALA A 116 -21.74 21.65 -11.68
C ALA A 116 -22.76 20.50 -11.52
N PRO A 117 -22.35 19.31 -11.07
CA PRO A 117 -23.27 18.19 -10.91
C PRO A 117 -24.40 18.49 -9.90
N LYS A 118 -25.54 17.82 -10.06
CA LYS A 118 -26.69 17.89 -9.14
C LYS A 118 -26.49 16.93 -7.96
N LEU A 119 -27.25 17.13 -6.88
CA LEU A 119 -27.14 16.32 -5.66
C LEU A 119 -27.40 14.83 -5.91
N GLU A 120 -28.41 14.51 -6.72
CA GLU A 120 -28.75 13.13 -7.12
C GLU A 120 -27.55 12.36 -7.69
N TRP A 121 -26.71 13.03 -8.49
CA TRP A 121 -25.48 12.41 -9.02
C TRP A 121 -24.50 12.04 -7.89
N PHE A 122 -24.33 12.93 -6.91
CA PHE A 122 -23.45 12.66 -5.75
C PHE A 122 -24.00 11.56 -4.83
N GLN A 123 -25.32 11.40 -4.78
CA GLN A 123 -26.00 10.41 -3.94
C GLN A 123 -26.17 9.05 -4.60
N ASN A 124 -25.77 8.90 -5.87
CA ASN A 124 -25.79 7.63 -6.59
C ASN A 124 -24.61 6.74 -6.13
N ALA A 125 -24.75 6.18 -4.93
CA ALA A 125 -23.73 5.38 -4.27
C ALA A 125 -23.47 4.05 -5.00
N GLU A 126 -24.50 3.41 -5.55
CA GLU A 126 -24.33 2.19 -6.34
C GLU A 126 -23.46 2.42 -7.57
N SER A 127 -23.73 3.47 -8.34
CA SER A 127 -22.90 3.82 -9.50
C SER A 127 -21.48 4.15 -9.07
N MET A 128 -21.32 4.97 -8.03
CA MET A 128 -19.99 5.34 -7.52
C MET A 128 -19.18 4.10 -7.12
N MET A 129 -19.77 3.16 -6.37
CA MET A 129 -19.09 1.95 -5.94
C MET A 129 -18.75 1.02 -7.10
N ASN A 130 -19.66 0.82 -8.07
CA ASN A 130 -19.37 0.02 -9.25
C ASN A 130 -18.19 0.61 -10.05
N HIS A 131 -18.19 1.93 -10.30
CA HIS A 131 -17.14 2.59 -11.06
C HIS A 131 -15.81 2.65 -10.30
N HIS A 132 -15.82 2.82 -8.99
CA HIS A 132 -14.59 2.80 -8.20
C HIS A 132 -13.99 1.39 -8.09
N LEU A 133 -14.82 0.37 -7.86
CA LEU A 133 -14.37 -1.02 -7.79
C LEU A 133 -13.89 -1.51 -9.16
N ALA A 134 -14.76 -1.54 -10.18
CA ALA A 134 -14.38 -2.10 -11.47
C ALA A 134 -13.50 -1.16 -12.29
N GLY A 135 -13.83 0.13 -12.32
CA GLY A 135 -13.11 1.12 -13.11
C GLY A 135 -11.78 1.52 -12.46
N LEU A 136 -11.83 2.22 -11.34
CA LEU A 136 -10.62 2.79 -10.72
C LEU A 136 -9.67 1.70 -10.22
N LEU A 137 -10.15 0.76 -9.39
CA LEU A 137 -9.30 -0.30 -8.84
C LEU A 137 -9.06 -1.42 -9.84
N GLY A 138 -10.12 -1.94 -10.48
CA GLY A 138 -10.03 -3.04 -11.42
C GLY A 138 -9.19 -2.73 -12.66
N LEU A 139 -9.54 -1.69 -13.42
CA LEU A 139 -8.75 -1.31 -14.61
C LEU A 139 -7.38 -0.73 -14.23
N GLY A 140 -7.25 -0.12 -13.04
CA GLY A 140 -5.96 0.30 -12.50
C GLY A 140 -5.01 -0.88 -12.30
N CYS A 141 -5.46 -1.91 -11.57
CA CYS A 141 -4.69 -3.14 -11.37
C CYS A 141 -4.40 -3.87 -12.69
N LEU A 142 -5.36 -3.89 -13.64
CA LEU A 142 -5.17 -4.53 -14.94
C LEU A 142 -4.09 -3.81 -15.76
N SER A 143 -4.17 -2.48 -15.83
CA SER A 143 -3.22 -1.64 -16.57
C SER A 143 -1.83 -1.76 -15.97
N TRP A 144 -1.74 -1.79 -14.63
CA TRP A 144 -0.46 -1.97 -13.94
C TRP A 144 0.13 -3.37 -14.17
N SER A 145 -0.68 -4.43 -14.12
CA SER A 145 -0.23 -5.77 -14.47
C SER A 145 0.29 -5.82 -15.92
N GLY A 146 -0.42 -5.19 -16.86
CA GLY A 146 0.04 -5.05 -18.24
C GLY A 146 1.40 -4.33 -18.36
N HIS A 147 1.57 -3.20 -17.67
CA HIS A 147 2.87 -2.51 -17.57
C HIS A 147 3.95 -3.42 -16.98
N GLN A 148 3.62 -4.14 -15.91
CA GLN A 148 4.57 -5.03 -15.27
C GLN A 148 5.03 -6.13 -16.24
N ILE A 149 4.08 -6.81 -16.88
CA ILE A 149 4.34 -7.93 -17.80
C ILE A 149 5.17 -7.49 -19.02
N HIS A 150 4.83 -6.36 -19.62
CA HIS A 150 5.37 -5.96 -20.92
C HIS A 150 6.59 -5.04 -20.84
N ILE A 151 6.80 -4.33 -19.72
CA ILE A 151 7.88 -3.34 -19.58
C ILE A 151 8.78 -3.67 -18.39
N SER A 152 8.22 -3.72 -17.17
CA SER A 152 9.01 -3.91 -15.95
C SER A 152 9.76 -5.24 -15.94
N LEU A 153 9.05 -6.35 -16.21
CA LEU A 153 9.58 -7.71 -16.15
C LEU A 153 10.76 -7.97 -17.09
N PRO A 154 10.69 -7.65 -18.41
CA PRO A 154 11.82 -7.89 -19.29
C PRO A 154 13.05 -7.06 -18.89
N ILE A 155 12.85 -5.79 -18.53
CA ILE A 155 13.95 -4.89 -18.13
C ILE A 155 14.60 -5.35 -16.83
N ASN A 156 13.81 -5.65 -15.79
CA ASN A 156 14.35 -6.11 -14.52
C ASN A 156 15.04 -7.46 -14.63
N LYS A 157 14.56 -8.36 -15.51
CA LYS A 157 15.24 -9.63 -15.76
C LYS A 157 16.65 -9.43 -16.34
N LEU A 158 16.84 -8.45 -17.21
CA LEU A 158 18.15 -8.09 -17.77
C LEU A 158 19.03 -7.35 -16.74
N LEU A 159 18.45 -6.42 -15.97
CA LEU A 159 19.17 -5.72 -14.89
C LEU A 159 19.64 -6.70 -13.81
N ASP A 160 18.84 -7.69 -13.46
CA ASP A 160 19.19 -8.73 -12.48
C ASP A 160 20.22 -9.73 -13.04
N ALA A 161 20.30 -9.86 -14.37
CA ALA A 161 21.35 -10.62 -15.06
C ALA A 161 22.67 -9.83 -15.23
N GLY A 162 22.72 -8.59 -14.74
CA GLY A 162 23.93 -7.74 -14.79
C GLY A 162 24.15 -7.01 -16.11
N VAL A 163 23.14 -6.96 -16.99
CA VAL A 163 23.21 -6.16 -18.23
C VAL A 163 23.19 -4.67 -17.87
N ALA A 164 24.09 -3.89 -18.45
CA ALA A 164 24.16 -2.47 -18.17
C ALA A 164 22.89 -1.76 -18.66
N PRO A 165 22.35 -0.76 -17.92
CA PRO A 165 21.11 -0.07 -18.29
C PRO A 165 21.12 0.54 -19.70
N GLN A 166 22.29 0.94 -20.19
CA GLN A 166 22.48 1.53 -21.53
C GLN A 166 22.43 0.51 -22.66
N GLU A 167 22.65 -0.77 -22.35
CA GLU A 167 22.61 -1.89 -23.30
C GLU A 167 21.23 -2.56 -23.36
N ILE A 168 20.35 -2.25 -22.41
CA ILE A 168 18.99 -2.79 -22.37
C ILE A 168 18.15 -2.11 -23.47
N PRO A 169 17.47 -2.89 -24.34
CA PRO A 169 16.55 -2.35 -25.33
C PRO A 169 15.50 -1.43 -24.70
N LEU A 170 15.07 -0.40 -25.42
CA LEU A 170 14.07 0.51 -24.89
C LEU A 170 12.72 -0.22 -24.71
N PRO A 171 11.87 0.21 -23.74
CA PRO A 171 10.59 -0.45 -23.45
C PRO A 171 9.72 -0.75 -24.68
N HIS A 172 9.69 0.15 -25.66
CA HIS A 172 8.87 -0.02 -26.87
C HIS A 172 9.39 -1.14 -27.79
N GLU A 173 10.67 -1.48 -27.73
CA GLU A 173 11.25 -2.57 -28.50
C GLU A 173 10.72 -3.93 -28.03
N PHE A 174 10.53 -4.11 -26.71
CA PHE A 174 9.91 -5.32 -26.16
C PHE A 174 8.44 -5.48 -26.54
N ILE A 175 7.74 -4.38 -26.86
CA ILE A 175 6.34 -4.40 -27.28
C ILE A 175 6.23 -4.75 -28.78
N VAL A 176 7.11 -4.17 -29.61
CA VAL A 176 7.06 -4.32 -31.06
C VAL A 176 7.73 -5.62 -31.53
N ASN A 177 8.84 -6.01 -30.89
CA ASN A 177 9.61 -7.19 -31.24
C ASN A 177 9.27 -8.35 -30.30
N ARG A 178 8.40 -9.24 -30.78
CA ARG A 178 7.95 -10.40 -30.01
C ARG A 178 9.06 -11.41 -29.76
N GLU A 179 10.01 -11.53 -30.69
CA GLU A 179 11.15 -12.41 -30.56
C GLU A 179 12.03 -12.01 -29.38
N LEU A 180 12.19 -10.71 -29.14
CA LEU A 180 12.98 -10.18 -28.02
C LEU A 180 12.38 -10.60 -26.66
N ILE A 181 11.08 -10.40 -26.46
CA ILE A 181 10.43 -10.81 -25.20
C ILE A 181 10.32 -12.33 -25.09
N ALA A 182 10.16 -13.06 -26.20
CA ALA A 182 10.11 -14.52 -26.21
C ALA A 182 11.45 -15.19 -25.82
N GLN A 183 12.58 -14.52 -26.06
CA GLN A 183 13.88 -14.99 -25.55
C GLN A 183 13.96 -14.97 -24.02
N LEU A 184 13.29 -13.99 -23.39
CA LEU A 184 13.22 -13.86 -21.94
C LEU A 184 12.12 -14.75 -21.35
N TYR A 185 10.97 -14.80 -21.99
CA TYR A 185 9.77 -15.51 -21.54
C TYR A 185 9.20 -16.33 -22.72
N PRO A 186 9.64 -17.60 -22.89
CA PRO A 186 9.31 -18.42 -24.06
C PRO A 186 7.81 -18.55 -24.37
N SER A 187 6.94 -18.44 -23.37
CA SER A 187 5.49 -18.52 -23.56
C SER A 187 4.93 -17.41 -24.46
N PHE A 188 5.63 -16.27 -24.58
CA PHE A 188 5.23 -15.20 -25.49
C PHE A 188 5.16 -15.67 -26.95
N SER A 189 5.93 -16.70 -27.35
CA SER A 189 5.84 -17.31 -28.69
C SER A 189 4.49 -17.99 -28.97
N LYS A 190 3.72 -18.35 -27.93
CA LYS A 190 2.37 -18.94 -28.04
C LYS A 190 1.26 -17.88 -28.19
N GLY A 191 1.53 -16.65 -27.75
CA GLY A 191 0.65 -15.50 -27.96
C GLY A 191 -0.59 -15.58 -27.07
N LEU A 192 -1.72 -15.09 -27.56
CA LEU A 192 -2.97 -15.03 -26.78
C LEU A 192 -3.85 -16.29 -26.91
N VAL A 193 -3.44 -17.29 -27.69
CA VAL A 193 -4.21 -18.53 -27.85
C VAL A 193 -4.44 -19.25 -26.50
N PRO A 194 -3.42 -19.42 -25.63
CA PRO A 194 -3.64 -20.02 -24.30
C PRO A 194 -4.64 -19.26 -23.43
N PHE A 195 -4.68 -17.92 -23.52
CA PHE A 195 -5.65 -17.09 -22.80
C PHE A 195 -7.09 -17.41 -23.20
N PHE A 196 -7.41 -17.36 -24.51
CA PHE A 196 -8.77 -17.57 -25.00
C PHE A 196 -9.22 -19.04 -25.01
N SER A 197 -8.28 -19.99 -24.95
CA SER A 197 -8.58 -21.43 -24.86
C SER A 197 -8.68 -21.95 -23.43
N GLY A 198 -8.38 -21.13 -22.42
CA GLY A 198 -8.38 -21.55 -21.01
C GLY A 198 -7.16 -22.36 -20.59
N ASN A 199 -6.15 -22.54 -21.46
CA ASN A 199 -4.91 -23.24 -21.13
C ASN A 199 -3.88 -22.30 -20.45
N TRP A 200 -4.26 -21.71 -19.31
CA TRP A 200 -3.47 -20.64 -18.67
C TRP A 200 -2.16 -21.09 -18.03
N GLY A 201 -1.96 -22.40 -17.85
CA GLY A 201 -0.70 -22.95 -17.34
C GLY A 201 0.51 -22.59 -18.20
N GLU A 202 0.29 -22.21 -19.47
CA GLU A 202 1.34 -21.81 -20.39
C GLU A 202 2.03 -20.49 -20.03
N TYR A 203 1.43 -19.65 -19.20
CA TYR A 203 1.97 -18.33 -18.82
C TYR A 203 2.80 -18.35 -17.52
N SER A 204 3.21 -19.55 -17.06
CA SER A 204 3.90 -19.73 -15.77
C SER A 204 5.33 -19.20 -15.72
N ASP A 205 5.88 -18.70 -16.83
CA ASP A 205 7.23 -18.11 -16.89
C ASP A 205 7.25 -16.63 -16.49
N PHE A 206 6.14 -15.89 -16.66
CA PHE A 206 6.01 -14.49 -16.23
C PHE A 206 4.89 -14.24 -15.20
N LEU A 207 3.90 -15.14 -15.08
CA LEU A 207 2.91 -15.15 -13.99
C LEU A 207 3.22 -16.28 -13.01
N THR A 208 4.03 -15.98 -12.01
CA THR A 208 4.52 -17.00 -11.08
C THR A 208 3.78 -16.97 -9.74
N PHE A 209 4.06 -17.96 -8.89
CA PHE A 209 3.62 -18.01 -7.50
C PHE A 209 4.75 -18.56 -6.61
N LYS A 210 5.94 -17.93 -6.71
CA LYS A 210 7.15 -18.40 -6.03
C LYS A 210 7.09 -18.17 -4.51
N GLY A 211 6.56 -17.03 -4.11
CA GLY A 211 6.63 -16.56 -2.72
C GLY A 211 8.03 -16.06 -2.35
N GLY A 212 8.13 -15.43 -1.18
CA GLY A 212 9.38 -14.92 -0.65
C GLY A 212 9.96 -13.74 -1.44
N VAL A 213 11.28 -13.62 -1.43
CA VAL A 213 12.04 -12.55 -2.07
C VAL A 213 13.00 -13.12 -3.12
N ASN A 214 13.28 -12.33 -4.16
CA ASN A 214 14.32 -12.60 -5.14
C ASN A 214 15.70 -12.49 -4.45
N PRO A 215 16.53 -13.55 -4.42
CA PRO A 215 17.83 -13.53 -3.75
C PRO A 215 18.83 -12.51 -4.33
N VAL A 216 18.66 -12.10 -5.59
CA VAL A 216 19.55 -11.12 -6.24
C VAL A 216 19.29 -9.70 -5.72
N THR A 217 18.02 -9.36 -5.52
CA THR A 217 17.61 -7.98 -5.24
C THR A 217 17.13 -7.79 -3.80
N GLY A 218 16.74 -8.86 -3.11
CA GLY A 218 16.12 -8.81 -1.78
C GLY A 218 14.69 -8.25 -1.79
N GLY A 219 14.13 -7.94 -2.96
CA GLY A 219 12.73 -7.54 -3.11
C GLY A 219 11.83 -8.71 -3.52
N LEU A 220 10.51 -8.53 -3.52
CA LEU A 220 9.56 -9.52 -4.02
C LEU A 220 9.82 -9.87 -5.49
N TRP A 221 9.42 -11.07 -5.89
CA TRP A 221 9.43 -11.47 -7.30
C TRP A 221 8.47 -10.59 -8.10
N LEU A 222 8.99 -9.83 -9.06
CA LEU A 222 8.13 -8.98 -9.89
C LEU A 222 7.12 -9.79 -10.70
N THR A 223 7.44 -11.04 -11.05
CA THR A 223 6.52 -11.99 -11.70
C THR A 223 5.35 -12.38 -10.80
N ASP A 224 5.58 -12.50 -9.49
CA ASP A 224 4.51 -12.72 -8.50
C ASP A 224 3.68 -11.44 -8.34
N THR A 225 4.30 -10.25 -8.34
CA THR A 225 3.54 -8.99 -8.25
C THR A 225 2.67 -8.73 -9.49
N ALA A 226 3.14 -9.09 -10.68
CA ALA A 226 2.35 -9.02 -11.91
C ALA A 226 1.11 -9.93 -11.85
N HIS A 227 1.30 -11.16 -11.36
CA HIS A 227 0.21 -12.11 -11.13
C HIS A 227 -0.75 -11.63 -10.04
N HIS A 228 -0.23 -11.07 -8.95
CA HIS A 228 -1.03 -10.46 -7.89
C HIS A 228 -1.95 -9.35 -8.42
N HIS A 229 -1.41 -8.39 -9.19
CA HIS A 229 -2.22 -7.32 -9.77
C HIS A 229 -3.25 -7.85 -10.78
N LEU A 230 -2.90 -8.87 -11.57
CA LEU A 230 -3.87 -9.49 -12.48
C LEU A 230 -5.03 -10.14 -11.72
N ALA A 231 -4.73 -10.87 -10.64
CA ALA A 231 -5.75 -11.50 -9.80
C ALA A 231 -6.65 -10.44 -9.11
N LEU A 232 -6.06 -9.36 -8.60
CA LEU A 232 -6.81 -8.23 -8.03
C LEU A 232 -7.66 -7.51 -9.07
N ALA A 233 -7.16 -7.34 -10.29
CA ALA A 233 -7.92 -6.74 -11.38
C ALA A 233 -9.21 -7.53 -11.64
N VAL A 234 -9.11 -8.86 -11.76
CA VAL A 234 -10.28 -9.73 -11.92
C VAL A 234 -11.21 -9.58 -10.72
N LEU A 235 -10.69 -9.68 -9.49
CA LEU A 235 -11.48 -9.55 -8.27
C LEU A 235 -12.27 -8.23 -8.22
N PHE A 236 -11.62 -7.10 -8.48
CA PHE A 236 -12.24 -5.78 -8.39
C PHE A 236 -13.21 -5.51 -9.55
N ILE A 237 -12.90 -5.98 -10.76
CA ILE A 237 -13.83 -5.91 -11.90
C ILE A 237 -15.11 -6.67 -11.56
N PHE A 238 -15.02 -7.91 -11.08
CA PHE A 238 -16.20 -8.67 -10.68
C PHE A 238 -16.95 -8.03 -9.51
N ALA A 239 -16.23 -7.56 -8.48
CA ALA A 239 -16.84 -6.87 -7.34
C ALA A 239 -17.62 -5.61 -7.74
N GLY A 240 -17.13 -4.85 -8.73
CA GLY A 240 -17.80 -3.66 -9.24
C GLY A 240 -19.03 -3.92 -10.11
N HIS A 241 -19.48 -5.17 -10.26
CA HIS A 241 -20.76 -5.52 -10.90
C HIS A 241 -21.81 -6.00 -9.89
N MET A 242 -21.57 -5.84 -8.59
CA MET A 242 -22.48 -6.26 -7.53
C MET A 242 -23.73 -5.37 -7.42
N TYR A 243 -23.59 -4.04 -7.60
CA TYR A 243 -24.65 -3.10 -7.25
C TYR A 243 -25.58 -2.79 -8.43
N ARG A 244 -26.88 -2.71 -8.14
CA ARG A 244 -27.93 -2.47 -9.13
C ARG A 244 -27.81 -1.07 -9.72
N THR A 245 -27.90 -0.98 -11.05
CA THR A 245 -27.93 0.29 -11.78
C THR A 245 -29.14 0.31 -12.73
N ASN A 246 -29.04 0.97 -13.89
CA ASN A 246 -30.19 1.24 -14.77
C ASN A 246 -30.78 -0.02 -15.44
N TRP A 247 -30.07 -1.15 -15.45
CA TRP A 247 -30.49 -2.38 -16.12
C TRP A 247 -31.22 -3.37 -15.22
N GLY A 248 -31.57 -2.99 -13.99
CA GLY A 248 -32.36 -3.81 -13.06
C GLY A 248 -31.63 -5.01 -12.43
N ILE A 249 -30.46 -5.39 -12.93
CA ILE A 249 -29.62 -6.48 -12.40
C ILE A 249 -28.68 -5.95 -11.31
N GLY A 250 -28.52 -6.71 -10.23
CA GLY A 250 -27.64 -6.39 -9.09
C GLY A 250 -28.41 -6.11 -7.79
N HIS A 251 -27.67 -5.74 -6.73
CA HIS A 251 -28.22 -5.47 -5.41
C HIS A 251 -28.35 -3.97 -5.12
N SER A 252 -29.44 -3.54 -4.47
CA SER A 252 -29.48 -2.21 -3.85
C SER A 252 -28.80 -2.26 -2.49
N MET A 253 -27.94 -1.28 -2.18
CA MET A 253 -27.27 -1.19 -0.87
C MET A 253 -28.28 -1.02 0.26
N LYS A 254 -29.36 -0.27 0.02
CA LYS A 254 -30.41 -0.06 1.01
C LYS A 254 -31.15 -1.36 1.33
N GLU A 255 -31.56 -2.12 0.30
CA GLU A 255 -32.21 -3.42 0.48
C GLU A 255 -31.31 -4.39 1.27
N ILE A 256 -30.00 -4.43 0.95
CA ILE A 256 -29.04 -5.24 1.70
C ILE A 256 -29.02 -4.82 3.17
N LEU A 257 -28.85 -3.54 3.47
CA LEU A 257 -28.76 -3.05 4.84
C LEU A 257 -30.04 -3.38 5.63
N GLU A 258 -31.21 -3.10 5.07
CA GLU A 258 -32.50 -3.33 5.74
C GLU A 258 -32.81 -4.81 5.96
N ALA A 259 -32.31 -5.70 5.11
CA ALA A 259 -32.46 -7.15 5.28
C ALA A 259 -31.65 -7.70 6.47
N HIS A 260 -30.57 -7.03 6.89
CA HIS A 260 -29.70 -7.50 7.97
C HIS A 260 -30.18 -6.98 9.34
N LYS A 261 -31.11 -7.72 9.95
CA LYS A 261 -31.64 -7.49 11.31
C LYS A 261 -31.57 -8.78 12.13
N GLY A 262 -31.35 -8.64 13.44
CA GLY A 262 -31.21 -9.78 14.35
C GLY A 262 -31.95 -9.55 15.67
N PRO A 263 -32.14 -10.61 16.48
CA PRO A 263 -32.96 -10.54 17.70
C PRO A 263 -32.40 -9.57 18.76
N PHE A 264 -31.09 -9.31 18.75
CA PHE A 264 -30.43 -8.43 19.72
C PHE A 264 -30.25 -6.98 19.23
N THR A 265 -30.41 -6.74 17.94
CA THR A 265 -29.99 -5.49 17.27
C THR A 265 -31.15 -4.59 16.86
N GLY A 266 -32.39 -4.94 17.23
CA GLY A 266 -33.57 -4.11 16.95
C GLY A 266 -33.78 -3.92 15.46
N GLU A 267 -33.84 -2.66 15.01
CA GLU A 267 -34.02 -2.33 13.59
C GLU A 267 -32.75 -2.52 12.74
N GLY A 268 -31.67 -3.06 13.30
CA GLY A 268 -30.45 -3.38 12.57
C GLY A 268 -29.85 -2.15 11.87
N HIS A 269 -29.58 -2.28 10.58
CA HIS A 269 -28.91 -1.25 9.77
C HIS A 269 -29.85 -0.19 9.17
N ALA A 270 -31.13 -0.16 9.58
CA ALA A 270 -32.08 0.84 9.10
C ALA A 270 -31.54 2.27 9.29
N GLY A 271 -31.67 3.13 8.27
CA GLY A 271 -31.21 4.53 8.30
C GLY A 271 -29.73 4.75 7.97
N LEU A 272 -28.89 3.70 7.90
CA LEU A 272 -27.46 3.86 7.60
C LEU A 272 -27.21 4.30 6.15
N TYR A 273 -28.00 3.81 5.20
CA TYR A 273 -27.91 4.24 3.81
C TYR A 273 -28.17 5.74 3.67
N GLU A 274 -29.20 6.24 4.35
CA GLU A 274 -29.54 7.66 4.39
C GLU A 274 -28.43 8.48 5.05
N ILE A 275 -27.85 8.02 6.16
CA ILE A 275 -26.72 8.71 6.80
C ILE A 275 -25.56 8.87 5.81
N LEU A 276 -25.14 7.79 5.15
CA LEU A 276 -23.97 7.78 4.28
C LEU A 276 -24.18 8.49 2.93
N THR A 277 -25.44 8.70 2.53
CA THR A 277 -25.78 9.47 1.32
C THR A 277 -26.09 10.94 1.61
N THR A 278 -26.31 11.32 2.87
CA THR A 278 -26.66 12.71 3.24
C THR A 278 -25.56 13.44 4.02
N SER A 279 -24.75 12.73 4.83
CA SER A 279 -23.65 13.33 5.58
C SER A 279 -22.29 13.01 4.94
N TRP A 280 -21.60 14.06 4.50
CA TRP A 280 -20.20 13.97 4.07
C TRP A 280 -19.25 13.68 5.24
N HIS A 281 -19.60 14.10 6.46
CA HIS A 281 -18.79 13.83 7.65
C HIS A 281 -18.86 12.35 8.05
N ALA A 282 -20.03 11.72 7.95
CA ALA A 282 -20.15 10.28 8.19
C ALA A 282 -19.28 9.46 7.21
N GLN A 283 -19.32 9.80 5.91
CA GLN A 283 -18.47 9.16 4.90
C GLN A 283 -16.99 9.41 5.16
N LEU A 284 -16.60 10.66 5.43
CA LEU A 284 -15.20 11.00 5.70
C LEU A 284 -14.67 10.31 6.96
N ALA A 285 -15.50 10.16 7.99
CA ALA A 285 -15.14 9.46 9.22
C ALA A 285 -14.75 7.99 8.96
N ILE A 286 -15.60 7.27 8.22
CA ILE A 286 -15.36 5.87 7.86
C ILE A 286 -14.13 5.76 6.95
N ASN A 287 -14.06 6.59 5.92
CA ASN A 287 -12.97 6.56 4.96
C ASN A 287 -11.61 6.83 5.62
N LEU A 288 -11.52 7.81 6.52
CA LEU A 288 -10.28 8.10 7.25
C LEU A 288 -9.90 7.00 8.24
N ALA A 289 -10.87 6.40 8.93
CA ALA A 289 -10.61 5.29 9.84
C ALA A 289 -10.04 4.07 9.09
N LEU A 290 -10.64 3.71 7.96
CA LEU A 290 -10.19 2.59 7.13
C LEU A 290 -8.88 2.91 6.40
N PHE A 291 -8.74 4.10 5.82
CA PHE A 291 -7.53 4.53 5.12
C PHE A 291 -6.33 4.63 6.06
N GLY A 292 -6.53 5.18 7.27
CA GLY A 292 -5.47 5.26 8.26
C GLY A 292 -5.02 3.86 8.72
N SER A 293 -5.97 2.96 8.95
CA SER A 293 -5.68 1.55 9.26
C SER A 293 -4.95 0.85 8.12
N LEU A 294 -5.36 1.10 6.86
CA LEU A 294 -4.69 0.56 5.67
C LEU A 294 -3.26 1.08 5.56
N SER A 295 -2.99 2.36 5.84
CA SER A 295 -1.63 2.91 5.84
C SER A 295 -0.72 2.19 6.85
N ILE A 296 -1.22 1.85 8.04
CA ILE A 296 -0.48 1.07 9.03
C ILE A 296 -0.23 -0.37 8.52
N ILE A 297 -1.24 -1.01 7.91
CA ILE A 297 -1.07 -2.33 7.29
C ILE A 297 -0.01 -2.30 6.18
N VAL A 298 -0.01 -1.27 5.34
CA VAL A 298 1.01 -1.04 4.31
C VAL A 298 2.40 -0.96 4.94
N ALA A 299 2.56 -0.22 6.04
CA ALA A 299 3.83 -0.16 6.77
C ALA A 299 4.29 -1.57 7.19
N HIS A 300 3.42 -2.36 7.81
CA HIS A 300 3.73 -3.72 8.25
C HIS A 300 4.06 -4.67 7.10
N HIS A 301 3.29 -4.61 6.02
CA HIS A 301 3.51 -5.47 4.86
C HIS A 301 4.79 -5.09 4.12
N MET A 302 5.10 -3.81 3.93
CA MET A 302 6.26 -3.40 3.14
C MET A 302 7.60 -3.74 3.79
N TYR A 303 7.72 -3.68 5.13
CA TYR A 303 8.99 -4.04 5.77
C TYR A 303 9.20 -5.56 5.82
N ALA A 304 8.12 -6.33 6.01
CA ALA A 304 8.19 -7.79 6.09
C ALA A 304 8.17 -8.46 4.71
N MET A 305 7.66 -7.79 3.68
CA MET A 305 7.62 -8.26 2.30
C MET A 305 8.10 -7.14 1.36
N PRO A 306 9.42 -6.83 1.34
CA PRO A 306 9.97 -5.68 0.63
C PRO A 306 9.62 -5.74 -0.87
N PRO A 307 8.75 -4.86 -1.40
CA PRO A 307 8.18 -5.07 -2.73
C PRO A 307 9.10 -4.62 -3.88
N TYR A 308 10.16 -3.87 -3.59
CA TYR A 308 11.01 -3.26 -4.61
C TYR A 308 12.44 -3.83 -4.60
N PRO A 309 13.12 -3.91 -5.76
CA PRO A 309 14.51 -4.35 -5.84
C PRO A 309 15.44 -3.48 -4.99
N TYR A 310 16.33 -4.12 -4.22
CA TYR A 310 17.35 -3.50 -3.36
C TYR A 310 16.82 -2.65 -2.19
N ILE A 311 15.50 -2.56 -1.99
CA ILE A 311 14.94 -1.76 -0.90
C ILE A 311 15.15 -2.40 0.47
N ALA A 312 15.23 -3.73 0.54
CA ALA A 312 15.36 -4.47 1.80
C ALA A 312 16.69 -4.20 2.52
N THR A 313 17.77 -4.02 1.76
CA THR A 313 19.08 -3.69 2.33
C THR A 313 19.32 -2.19 2.47
N ASP A 314 18.38 -1.34 2.04
CA ASP A 314 18.39 0.09 2.32
C ASP A 314 17.61 0.36 3.62
N TYR A 315 18.27 0.11 4.74
CA TYR A 315 17.67 0.20 6.07
C TYR A 315 17.09 1.58 6.39
N ALA A 316 17.72 2.65 5.87
CA ALA A 316 17.25 4.01 6.08
C ALA A 316 15.88 4.20 5.39
N THR A 317 15.74 3.72 4.15
CA THR A 317 14.46 3.76 3.43
C THR A 317 13.40 2.88 4.09
N GLN A 318 13.73 1.66 4.54
CA GLN A 318 12.80 0.78 5.26
C GLN A 318 12.22 1.45 6.52
N LEU A 319 13.10 2.00 7.37
CA LEU A 319 12.70 2.67 8.60
C LEU A 319 11.86 3.92 8.31
N SER A 320 12.29 4.73 7.34
CA SER A 320 11.58 5.96 6.94
C SER A 320 10.18 5.65 6.43
N LEU A 321 10.01 4.69 5.51
CA LEU A 321 8.71 4.33 4.95
C LEU A 321 7.78 3.73 6.01
N PHE A 322 8.28 2.83 6.86
CA PHE A 322 7.50 2.28 7.96
C PHE A 322 6.98 3.39 8.88
N THR A 323 7.89 4.24 9.36
CA THR A 323 7.56 5.33 10.29
C THR A 323 6.61 6.33 9.64
N HIS A 324 6.87 6.72 8.40
CA HIS A 324 6.02 7.62 7.63
C HIS A 324 4.59 7.10 7.53
N HIS A 325 4.40 5.86 7.08
CA HIS A 325 3.07 5.28 6.91
C HIS A 325 2.32 5.04 8.22
N VAL A 326 3.04 4.70 9.30
CA VAL A 326 2.44 4.59 10.64
C VAL A 326 1.93 5.96 11.13
N TRP A 327 2.71 7.02 10.97
CA TRP A 327 2.28 8.37 11.37
C TRP A 327 1.09 8.87 10.57
N ILE A 328 1.12 8.75 9.24
CA ILE A 328 -0.02 9.09 8.39
C ILE A 328 -1.26 8.30 8.82
N GLY A 329 -1.09 7.01 9.10
CA GLY A 329 -2.15 6.15 9.59
C GLY A 329 -2.77 6.64 10.89
N GLY A 330 -1.94 6.98 11.88
CA GLY A 330 -2.37 7.54 13.16
C GLY A 330 -3.15 8.86 13.00
N PHE A 331 -2.64 9.79 12.18
CA PHE A 331 -3.34 11.05 11.89
C PHE A 331 -4.71 10.83 11.24
N CYS A 332 -4.79 9.92 10.26
CA CYS A 332 -6.05 9.59 9.60
C CYS A 332 -7.05 8.93 10.55
N ILE A 333 -6.64 7.97 11.40
CA ILE A 333 -7.55 7.32 12.36
C ILE A 333 -8.14 8.35 13.34
N VAL A 334 -7.31 9.25 13.89
CA VAL A 334 -7.75 10.32 14.78
C VAL A 334 -8.68 11.29 14.04
N GLY A 335 -8.36 11.64 12.79
CA GLY A 335 -9.23 12.44 11.92
C GLY A 335 -10.59 11.78 11.66
N GLY A 336 -10.61 10.45 11.50
CA GLY A 336 -11.83 9.65 11.38
C GLY A 336 -12.71 9.78 12.61
N ALA A 337 -12.14 9.64 13.81
CA ALA A 337 -12.86 9.83 15.07
C ALA A 337 -13.39 11.27 15.23
N ALA A 338 -12.58 12.28 14.87
CA ALA A 338 -13.00 13.68 14.90
C ALA A 338 -14.19 13.95 13.99
N HIS A 339 -14.17 13.43 12.75
CA HIS A 339 -15.30 13.54 11.83
C HIS A 339 -16.52 12.74 12.27
N GLY A 340 -16.33 11.60 12.96
CA GLY A 340 -17.41 10.86 13.61
C GLY A 340 -18.11 11.71 14.67
N ALA A 341 -17.37 12.44 15.51
CA ALA A 341 -17.94 13.36 16.48
C ALA A 341 -18.64 14.55 15.81
N ILE A 342 -18.07 15.12 14.75
CA ILE A 342 -18.70 16.21 13.98
C ILE A 342 -20.03 15.75 13.39
N PHE A 343 -20.08 14.53 12.82
CA PHE A 343 -21.32 13.91 12.35
C PHE A 343 -22.37 13.82 13.47
N MET A 344 -21.98 13.32 14.65
CA MET A 344 -22.89 13.18 15.79
C MET A 344 -23.47 14.52 16.27
N VAL A 345 -22.74 15.63 16.13
CA VAL A 345 -23.19 16.96 16.55
C VAL A 345 -24.06 17.63 15.50
N ARG A 346 -23.69 17.55 14.22
CA ARG A 346 -24.30 18.35 13.16
C ARG A 346 -25.37 17.63 12.36
N ASP A 347 -25.15 16.36 12.07
CA ASP A 347 -25.89 15.65 11.02
C ASP A 347 -26.70 14.47 11.57
N TYR A 348 -26.44 14.01 12.79
CA TYR A 348 -27.21 12.95 13.43
C TYR A 348 -28.63 13.40 13.78
N ASN A 349 -29.61 12.56 13.45
CA ASN A 349 -31.01 12.78 13.76
C ASN A 349 -31.58 11.57 14.52
N PRO A 350 -31.97 11.72 15.81
CA PRO A 350 -32.52 10.63 16.61
C PRO A 350 -33.79 10.01 16.02
N ALA A 351 -34.68 10.82 15.43
CA ALA A 351 -35.95 10.35 14.88
C ALA A 351 -35.76 9.37 13.71
N LYS A 352 -34.67 9.54 12.93
CA LYS A 352 -34.33 8.67 11.80
C LYS A 352 -33.53 7.43 12.19
N ASN A 353 -33.06 7.36 13.44
CA ASN A 353 -32.20 6.29 13.93
C ASN A 353 -32.87 5.49 15.05
N TYR A 354 -34.19 5.61 15.23
CA TYR A 354 -34.88 4.99 16.34
C TYR A 354 -34.66 3.47 16.38
N ASN A 355 -34.13 2.96 17.50
CA ASN A 355 -33.89 1.54 17.78
C ASN A 355 -33.04 0.78 16.73
N ASN A 356 -32.29 1.49 15.88
CA ASN A 356 -31.28 0.89 15.01
C ASN A 356 -29.96 0.68 15.76
N LEU A 357 -28.93 0.16 15.07
CA LEU A 357 -27.62 -0.10 15.67
C LEU A 357 -27.00 1.16 16.31
N LEU A 358 -27.06 2.31 15.64
CA LEU A 358 -26.43 3.55 16.13
C LEU A 358 -27.10 4.06 17.40
N ASP A 359 -28.43 4.10 17.44
CA ASP A 359 -29.18 4.47 18.65
C ASP A 359 -28.92 3.49 19.80
N ARG A 360 -28.88 2.19 19.51
CA ARG A 360 -28.60 1.18 20.53
C ARG A 360 -27.25 1.41 21.16
N VAL A 361 -26.18 1.63 20.39
CA VAL A 361 -24.85 1.94 20.91
C VAL A 361 -24.88 3.16 21.84
N ILE A 362 -25.60 4.22 21.48
CA ILE A 362 -25.73 5.42 22.30
C ILE A 362 -26.41 5.12 23.64
N ARG A 363 -27.45 4.26 23.65
CA ARG A 363 -28.21 3.92 24.87
C ARG A 363 -27.42 3.16 25.93
N HIS A 364 -26.33 2.48 25.57
CA HIS A 364 -25.48 1.78 26.53
C HIS A 364 -24.02 2.26 26.48
N ARG A 365 -23.80 3.51 26.03
CA ARG A 365 -22.46 4.11 25.91
C ARG A 365 -21.68 4.10 27.23
N ASP A 366 -22.35 4.30 28.37
CA ASP A 366 -21.68 4.32 29.67
C ASP A 366 -21.11 2.94 30.03
N SER A 367 -21.79 1.86 29.62
CA SER A 367 -21.27 0.50 29.74
C SER A 367 -20.05 0.31 28.84
N ILE A 368 -20.10 0.74 27.58
CA ILE A 368 -18.96 0.62 26.65
C ILE A 368 -17.74 1.35 27.21
N ILE A 369 -17.91 2.60 27.65
CA ILE A 369 -16.83 3.44 28.15
C ILE A 369 -16.26 2.92 29.47
N SER A 370 -17.09 2.46 30.40
CA SER A 370 -16.61 1.89 31.67
C SER A 370 -15.81 0.59 31.48
N HIS A 371 -16.25 -0.29 30.58
CA HIS A 371 -15.49 -1.51 30.26
C HIS A 371 -14.17 -1.17 29.56
N LEU A 372 -14.17 -0.23 28.61
CA LEU A 372 -12.94 0.22 27.95
C LEU A 372 -11.97 0.89 28.94
N ASN A 373 -12.48 1.66 29.89
CA ASN A 373 -11.69 2.25 30.97
C ASN A 373 -11.02 1.16 31.84
N TRP A 374 -11.80 0.16 32.27
CA TRP A 374 -11.27 -0.98 33.03
C TRP A 374 -10.20 -1.74 32.23
N VAL A 375 -10.44 -2.05 30.95
CA VAL A 375 -9.44 -2.70 30.09
C VAL A 375 -8.16 -1.86 29.98
N SER A 376 -8.28 -0.53 29.87
CA SER A 376 -7.13 0.37 29.76
C SER A 376 -6.29 0.36 31.04
N ILE A 377 -6.92 0.36 32.20
CA ILE A 377 -6.25 0.24 33.51
C ILE A 377 -5.57 -1.13 33.62
N PHE A 378 -6.30 -2.20 33.29
CA PHE A 378 -5.76 -3.55 33.29
C PHE A 378 -4.51 -3.66 32.40
N LEU A 379 -4.60 -3.21 31.15
CA LEU A 379 -3.47 -3.23 30.23
C LEU A 379 -2.31 -2.37 30.74
N GLY A 380 -2.56 -1.19 31.31
CA GLY A 380 -1.51 -0.36 31.90
C GLY A 380 -0.73 -1.06 33.01
N PHE A 381 -1.42 -1.69 33.96
CA PHE A 381 -0.77 -2.44 35.04
C PHE A 381 -0.06 -3.71 34.55
N HIS A 382 -0.63 -4.43 33.59
CA HIS A 382 -0.12 -5.73 33.13
C HIS A 382 0.76 -5.64 31.87
N SER A 383 1.13 -4.44 31.44
CA SER A 383 2.16 -4.20 30.43
C SER A 383 3.25 -3.28 30.98
N PHE A 384 2.98 -1.99 31.11
CA PHE A 384 3.94 -1.01 31.62
C PHE A 384 4.39 -1.31 33.05
N GLY A 385 3.49 -1.81 33.91
CA GLY A 385 3.86 -2.24 35.26
C GLY A 385 4.92 -3.34 35.30
N LEU A 386 4.97 -4.22 34.28
CA LEU A 386 6.00 -5.26 34.17
C LEU A 386 7.39 -4.66 33.91
N TYR A 387 7.46 -3.56 33.16
CA TYR A 387 8.73 -2.85 32.93
C TYR A 387 9.25 -2.23 34.24
N ILE A 388 8.38 -1.59 35.03
CA ILE A 388 8.75 -1.03 36.34
C ILE A 388 9.19 -2.15 37.30
N HIS A 389 8.48 -3.28 37.32
CA HIS A 389 8.88 -4.47 38.09
C HIS A 389 10.29 -4.93 37.69
N ASN A 390 10.55 -5.06 36.38
CA ASN A 390 11.85 -5.47 35.87
C ASN A 390 12.97 -4.49 36.24
N ASP A 391 12.76 -3.18 36.09
CA ASP A 391 13.74 -2.17 36.50
C ASP A 391 14.04 -2.25 38.01
N THR A 392 13.00 -2.44 38.83
CA THR A 392 13.15 -2.57 40.28
C THR A 392 13.89 -3.84 40.66
N MET A 393 13.52 -5.01 40.12
CA MET A 393 14.19 -6.28 40.40
C MET A 393 15.64 -6.25 39.93
N ARG A 394 15.91 -5.64 38.77
CA ARG A 394 17.27 -5.45 38.27
C ARG A 394 18.10 -4.55 39.18
N ALA A 395 17.55 -3.42 39.62
CA ALA A 395 18.23 -2.50 40.55
C ALA A 395 18.51 -3.15 41.92
N LEU A 396 17.62 -4.03 42.39
CA LEU A 396 17.79 -4.79 43.63
C LEU A 396 18.75 -5.99 43.50
N GLY A 397 19.35 -6.22 42.33
CA GLY A 397 20.24 -7.36 42.09
C GLY A 397 19.52 -8.71 42.05
N ARG A 398 18.21 -8.72 41.80
CA ARG A 398 17.35 -9.91 41.76
C ARG A 398 16.96 -10.26 40.32
N SER A 399 17.94 -10.49 39.45
CA SER A 399 17.69 -10.75 38.03
C SER A 399 16.89 -12.04 37.77
N GLN A 400 16.95 -13.02 38.68
CA GLN A 400 16.15 -14.24 38.63
C GLN A 400 14.63 -14.02 38.84
N ASP A 401 14.24 -12.86 39.39
CA ASP A 401 12.84 -12.50 39.64
C ASP A 401 12.27 -11.57 38.56
N MET A 402 13.02 -11.34 37.48
CA MET A 402 12.58 -10.54 36.34
C MET A 402 11.72 -11.36 35.36
N PHE A 403 10.82 -10.67 34.66
CA PHE A 403 10.20 -11.19 33.45
C PHE A 403 11.21 -11.10 32.29
N SER A 404 11.77 -12.23 31.88
CA SER A 404 12.79 -12.33 30.83
C SER A 404 12.88 -13.76 30.27
N ASP A 405 13.57 -13.92 29.14
CA ASP A 405 13.82 -15.22 28.52
C ASP A 405 14.63 -16.18 29.40
N SER A 406 15.43 -15.67 30.34
CA SER A 406 16.31 -16.47 31.19
C SER A 406 15.79 -16.69 32.61
N ALA A 407 14.63 -16.12 32.94
CA ALA A 407 14.03 -16.22 34.27
C ALA A 407 12.52 -16.53 34.15
N ILE A 408 11.64 -15.58 34.49
CA ILE A 408 10.19 -15.77 34.38
C ILE A 408 9.77 -15.44 32.95
N GLN A 409 9.52 -16.45 32.14
CA GLN A 409 9.20 -16.28 30.72
C GLN A 409 7.74 -15.91 30.49
N LEU A 410 7.50 -14.93 29.61
CA LEU A 410 6.18 -14.54 29.12
C LEU A 410 6.13 -14.67 27.59
N GLN A 411 6.23 -15.91 27.11
CA GLN A 411 6.34 -16.19 25.67
C GLN A 411 5.01 -15.90 24.93
N PRO A 412 5.05 -15.23 23.76
CA PRO A 412 3.88 -14.98 22.93
C PRO A 412 3.52 -16.22 22.09
N ILE A 413 3.12 -17.32 22.76
CA ILE A 413 2.92 -18.64 22.14
C ILE A 413 1.94 -18.65 20.97
N PHE A 414 0.92 -17.78 20.99
CA PHE A 414 -0.05 -17.67 19.89
C PHE A 414 0.58 -17.06 18.64
N ALA A 415 1.46 -16.07 18.79
CA ALA A 415 2.16 -15.46 17.67
C ALA A 415 3.20 -16.44 17.09
N GLN A 416 3.94 -17.14 17.95
CA GLN A 416 4.87 -18.21 17.54
C GLN A 416 4.13 -19.34 16.78
N TRP A 417 2.93 -19.72 17.25
CA TRP A 417 2.08 -20.68 16.54
C TRP A 417 1.68 -20.18 15.14
N VAL A 418 1.27 -18.92 15.00
CA VAL A 418 0.96 -18.32 13.69
C VAL A 418 2.20 -18.26 12.79
N GLN A 419 3.39 -17.94 13.32
CA GLN A 419 4.65 -18.00 12.57
C GLN A 419 4.89 -19.41 12.02
N ASN A 420 4.73 -20.44 12.86
CA ASN A 420 4.90 -21.83 12.46
C ASN A 420 3.90 -22.27 11.38
N LEU A 421 2.64 -21.84 11.48
CA LEU A 421 1.65 -22.11 10.43
C LEU A 421 2.09 -21.53 9.08
N ASN A 422 2.49 -20.26 9.05
CA ASN A 422 2.93 -19.59 7.83
C ASN A 422 4.24 -20.15 7.28
N LEU A 423 5.14 -20.61 8.15
CA LEU A 423 6.37 -21.28 7.75
C LEU A 423 6.07 -22.65 7.10
N SER A 424 5.12 -23.40 7.67
CA SER A 424 4.74 -24.73 7.18
C SER A 424 3.80 -24.71 5.95
N ALA A 425 3.25 -23.55 5.59
CA ALA A 425 2.23 -23.43 4.55
C ALA A 425 2.67 -23.92 3.14
N PRO A 426 3.88 -23.59 2.63
CA PRO A 426 4.32 -24.05 1.32
C PRO A 426 4.32 -25.58 1.22
N GLY A 427 3.68 -26.13 0.18
CA GLY A 427 3.55 -27.57 -0.01
C GLY A 427 2.48 -28.26 0.87
N THR A 428 1.86 -27.55 1.82
CA THR A 428 0.78 -28.09 2.67
C THR A 428 -0.54 -27.34 2.47
N THR A 429 -0.78 -26.26 3.22
CA THR A 429 -1.97 -25.41 3.10
C THR A 429 -1.89 -24.46 1.92
N ALA A 430 -0.69 -24.26 1.35
CA ALA A 430 -0.43 -23.63 0.06
C ALA A 430 0.38 -24.58 -0.85
N PRO A 431 -0.24 -25.63 -1.43
CA PRO A 431 0.47 -26.69 -2.18
C PRO A 431 1.32 -26.18 -3.34
N ASN A 432 0.89 -25.10 -4.00
CA ASN A 432 1.54 -24.55 -5.19
C ASN A 432 2.54 -23.43 -4.90
N ALA A 433 2.64 -22.98 -3.64
CA ALA A 433 3.64 -21.99 -3.24
C ALA A 433 4.99 -22.69 -3.04
N LEU A 434 6.07 -22.11 -3.59
CA LEU A 434 7.41 -22.69 -3.44
C LEU A 434 8.05 -22.32 -2.11
N THR A 435 7.78 -21.11 -1.60
CA THR A 435 8.35 -20.58 -0.36
C THR A 435 7.31 -19.81 0.44
N THR A 436 7.65 -19.46 1.68
CA THR A 436 6.76 -18.72 2.58
C THR A 436 6.43 -17.33 2.04
N ALA A 437 5.29 -16.77 2.44
CA ALA A 437 4.91 -15.40 2.07
C ALA A 437 5.94 -14.36 2.56
N SER A 438 6.62 -14.63 3.68
CA SER A 438 7.71 -13.80 4.18
C SER A 438 8.67 -14.60 5.05
N TYR A 439 9.97 -14.37 4.84
CA TYR A 439 11.03 -14.97 5.65
C TYR A 439 11.05 -14.47 7.11
N VAL A 440 10.25 -13.45 7.48
CA VAL A 440 10.11 -13.07 8.90
C VAL A 440 9.42 -14.15 9.73
N PHE A 441 8.60 -15.00 9.11
CA PHE A 441 7.92 -16.11 9.79
C PHE A 441 8.85 -17.29 10.08
N GLY A 442 10.00 -17.37 9.40
CA GLY A 442 10.95 -18.47 9.52
C GLY A 442 11.67 -18.75 8.20
N GLY A 443 12.55 -19.75 8.22
CA GLY A 443 13.35 -20.15 7.06
C GLY A 443 14.75 -19.52 7.06
N ASP A 444 15.35 -19.43 5.88
CA ASP A 444 16.74 -19.00 5.71
C ASP A 444 16.91 -17.47 5.77
N VAL A 445 18.12 -17.05 6.11
CA VAL A 445 18.54 -15.65 6.00
C VAL A 445 18.85 -15.34 4.54
N VAL A 446 18.20 -14.31 3.99
CA VAL A 446 18.50 -13.81 2.64
C VAL A 446 19.37 -12.57 2.75
N SER A 447 20.52 -12.58 2.07
CA SER A 447 21.47 -11.48 2.06
C SER A 447 21.70 -10.98 0.63
N VAL A 448 21.87 -9.67 0.48
CA VAL A 448 22.23 -9.01 -0.79
C VAL A 448 23.49 -8.19 -0.56
N GLY A 449 24.56 -8.56 -1.26
CA GLY A 449 25.91 -8.06 -0.92
C GLY A 449 26.32 -8.48 0.49
N SER A 450 26.82 -7.54 1.29
CA SER A 450 27.24 -7.77 2.68
C SER A 450 26.14 -7.53 3.72
N LYS A 451 24.89 -7.29 3.29
CA LYS A 451 23.77 -6.92 4.17
C LYS A 451 22.69 -7.98 4.16
N ILE A 452 22.05 -8.18 5.32
CA ILE A 452 20.87 -9.02 5.45
C ILE A 452 19.70 -8.26 4.84
N ALA A 453 19.05 -8.84 3.83
CA ALA A 453 17.82 -8.29 3.27
C ALA A 453 16.63 -8.64 4.16
N ILE A 454 16.51 -9.90 4.56
CA ILE A 454 15.44 -10.39 5.43
C ILE A 454 15.89 -11.64 6.18
N MET A 455 15.42 -11.77 7.42
CA MET A 455 15.68 -12.93 8.27
C MET A 455 14.46 -13.21 9.18
N PRO A 456 14.37 -14.43 9.75
CA PRO A 456 13.35 -14.73 10.75
C PRO A 456 13.39 -13.76 11.93
N ILE A 457 12.23 -13.22 12.30
CA ILE A 457 12.09 -12.34 13.47
C ILE A 457 11.59 -13.19 14.64
N LYS A 458 12.49 -13.46 15.58
CA LYS A 458 12.14 -14.22 16.80
C LYS A 458 11.25 -13.37 17.71
N LEU A 459 10.28 -14.03 18.34
CA LEU A 459 9.38 -13.45 19.33
C LEU A 459 9.68 -14.13 20.68
N GLY A 460 10.15 -13.35 21.66
CA GLY A 460 10.49 -13.80 23.02
C GLY A 460 9.60 -13.16 24.08
#